data_AF-I9P2U9-F1
#
_entry.id   AF-I9P2U9-F1
#
_cell.length_a   1.000
_cell.length_b   1.000
_cell.length_c   1.000
_cell.angle_alpha   90.00
_cell.angle_beta   90.00
_cell.angle_gamma   90.00
#
_symmetry.space_group_name_H-M   'P 1'
#
loop_
_entity.id
_entity.type
_entity.pdbx_description
1 polymer ?
#
loop_
_entity_poly.entity_id
_entity_poly.type
_entity_poly.pdbx_seq_one_letter_code
_entity_poly.pdbx_strand_id
1 'polypeptide(L)'
;MSDEFLFAAEPEPVHSVSNGSWKVLIVDDEPEVHAVTRLALNDFSFQQKRLEFISAYSGEEAQKILATQPDIAVVLLDVVMETDDAGLKVASYIRETLHNHFVRIILRTGQPGQAPERQVIVNYDINDYKSKTELTAQKLFTVMMSSLRSYRDIISLEQSRQGLEKIINASVDLFSSHSMEQFIDGVLQQLTSVLGCDEDALIVSSSLVAGNMQTTDPHDLVVFAGQGEFERKEGKPIKEVLDPALLEAFEAALQTKDIVYRDNYLVAYCCSKFTQGSLLYVSGLPGPMNENQKKLIELFAQNVQVAYENVQLQHEVEDTQREIVYRLSEAVEQRSVETGNHVRRIAFICYELAKAYGLSELDAEKLMFAAPLHDVGKVGIPDNILNKPEGLNEQEWQVMQTHASIGFNILKGSKRAIVQAGAIIARDHHEKWDGSGYPDGKQGEQIHIYARIAALADVYDALRHRRCYKDAWTLEQVLAEIDSQAGKQFEPKLVTVFKTIVPKLEAILQKYPDSDADAV
;
A
#
# COMPACT_ATOMS: atom_id res chain seq x y z
N MET A 1 -22.02 64.11 38.83
CA MET A 1 -23.02 63.12 38.39
C MET A 1 -23.21 63.36 36.91
N SER A 2 -22.40 62.75 36.03
CA SER A 2 -22.27 61.33 35.67
C SER A 2 -23.15 61.05 34.45
N ASP A 3 -22.55 61.19 33.27
CA ASP A 3 -23.00 60.52 32.05
C ASP A 3 -21.86 59.59 31.64
N GLU A 4 -21.95 58.35 32.11
CA GLU A 4 -21.07 57.24 31.79
C GLU A 4 -21.61 56.58 30.53
N PHE A 5 -20.91 56.76 29.40
CA PHE A 5 -21.21 56.02 28.17
C PHE A 5 -20.86 54.54 28.40
N LEU A 6 -21.90 53.71 28.51
CA LEU A 6 -21.79 52.26 28.57
C LEU A 6 -21.39 51.73 27.18
N PHE A 7 -20.10 51.48 26.97
CA PHE A 7 -19.64 50.65 25.86
C PHE A 7 -19.83 49.19 26.23
N ALA A 8 -20.55 48.43 25.40
CA ALA A 8 -20.61 46.97 25.53
C ALA A 8 -19.19 46.41 25.38
N ALA A 9 -18.78 45.55 26.32
CA ALA A 9 -17.51 44.85 26.22
C ALA A 9 -17.50 44.01 24.94
N GLU A 10 -16.53 44.25 24.06
CA GLU A 10 -16.21 43.30 22.99
C GLU A 10 -15.89 41.95 23.64
N PRO A 11 -16.45 40.82 23.15
CA PRO A 11 -16.07 39.53 23.69
C PRO A 11 -14.57 39.35 23.44
N GLU A 12 -13.80 39.23 24.52
CA GLU A 12 -12.39 38.85 24.42
C GLU A 12 -12.30 37.58 23.57
N PRO A 13 -11.44 37.53 22.54
CA PRO A 13 -11.22 36.30 21.82
C PRO A 13 -10.69 35.28 22.82
N VAL A 14 -11.49 34.24 23.09
CA VAL A 14 -11.07 33.08 23.85
C VAL A 14 -10.04 32.35 22.98
N HIS A 15 -8.79 32.78 23.08
CA HIS A 15 -7.66 32.10 22.46
C HIS A 15 -7.49 30.74 23.14
N SER A 16 -7.93 29.67 22.47
CA SER A 16 -7.54 28.31 22.83
C SER A 16 -6.06 28.13 22.51
N VAL A 17 -5.21 28.35 23.51
CA VAL A 17 -3.75 28.15 23.43
C VAL A 17 -3.47 26.68 23.09
N SER A 18 -2.78 26.42 21.99
CA SER A 18 -2.28 25.08 21.68
C SER A 18 -1.21 24.69 22.70
N ASN A 19 -1.40 23.55 23.39
CA ASN A 19 -0.60 23.09 24.52
C ASN A 19 0.72 22.41 24.09
N GLY A 20 1.64 23.17 23.50
CA GLY A 20 3.00 22.69 23.19
C GLY A 20 4.10 23.53 23.85
N SER A 21 5.15 22.88 24.35
CA SER A 21 6.37 23.52 24.87
C SER A 21 7.60 23.15 24.02
N TRP A 22 8.57 24.06 23.92
CA TRP A 22 9.89 23.75 23.37
C TRP A 22 10.79 23.25 24.49
N LYS A 23 11.23 22.00 24.42
CA LYS A 23 12.12 21.42 25.41
C LYS A 23 13.54 21.93 25.24
N VAL A 24 14.08 22.51 26.31
CA VAL A 24 15.45 23.03 26.39
C VAL A 24 16.16 22.34 27.54
N LEU A 25 17.21 21.58 27.22
CA LEU A 25 18.04 20.95 28.23
C LEU A 25 19.17 21.90 28.65
N ILE A 26 19.27 22.17 29.94
CA ILE A 26 20.38 22.90 30.55
C ILE A 26 21.28 21.88 31.23
N VAL A 27 22.54 21.80 30.81
CA VAL A 27 23.57 20.92 31.37
C VAL A 27 24.69 21.78 31.93
N ASP A 28 24.76 21.87 33.25
CA ASP A 28 25.76 22.66 33.99
C ASP A 28 25.81 22.10 35.43
N ASP A 29 27.00 22.01 36.04
CA ASP A 29 27.13 21.53 37.42
C ASP A 29 26.79 22.62 38.45
N GLU A 30 26.69 23.89 38.03
CA GLU A 30 26.35 25.03 38.89
C GLU A 30 24.83 25.31 38.92
N PRO A 31 24.13 25.09 40.06
CA PRO A 31 22.68 25.34 40.13
C PRO A 31 22.27 26.79 39.86
N GLU A 32 23.17 27.75 40.13
CA GLU A 32 22.96 29.17 39.87
C GLU A 32 22.81 29.45 38.38
N VAL A 33 23.58 28.79 37.51
CA VAL A 33 23.48 28.96 36.05
C VAL A 33 22.11 28.53 35.54
N HIS A 34 21.54 27.49 36.11
CA HIS A 34 20.18 27.04 35.77
C HIS A 34 19.13 28.08 36.14
N ALA A 35 19.23 28.66 37.35
CA ALA A 35 18.30 29.69 37.82
C ALA A 35 18.39 30.96 36.96
N VAL A 36 19.61 31.41 36.65
CA VAL A 36 19.85 32.59 35.80
C VAL A 36 19.33 32.38 34.37
N THR A 37 19.58 31.20 33.78
CA THR A 37 19.11 30.87 32.43
C THR A 37 17.57 30.88 32.37
N ARG A 38 16.90 30.27 33.36
CA ARG A 38 15.44 30.27 33.45
C ARG A 38 14.87 31.67 33.60
N LEU A 39 15.46 32.50 34.45
CA LEU A 39 15.03 33.88 34.67
C LEU A 39 15.22 34.74 33.42
N ALA A 40 16.35 34.60 32.72
CA ALA A 40 16.65 35.35 31.50
C ALA A 40 15.71 35.01 30.33
N LEU A 41 15.08 33.84 30.35
CA LEU A 41 14.22 33.34 29.28
C LEU A 41 12.75 33.11 29.73
N ASN A 42 12.35 33.62 30.90
CA ASN A 42 11.03 33.36 31.47
C ASN A 42 9.87 33.80 30.56
N ASP A 43 10.05 34.92 29.86
CA ASP A 43 9.04 35.51 28.97
C ASP A 43 9.31 35.16 27.49
N PHE A 44 10.22 34.21 27.23
CA PHE A 44 10.52 33.78 25.87
C PHE A 44 9.34 32.98 25.29
N SER A 45 8.90 33.38 24.10
CA SER A 45 7.94 32.63 23.30
C SER A 45 8.40 32.55 21.85
N PHE A 46 8.14 31.40 21.22
CA PHE A 46 8.36 31.19 19.79
C PHE A 46 7.23 30.34 19.22
N GLN A 47 6.52 30.87 18.20
CA GLN A 47 5.28 30.29 17.66
C GLN A 47 4.23 30.03 18.76
N GLN A 48 4.04 31.01 19.65
CA GLN A 48 3.13 30.95 20.81
C GLN A 48 3.41 29.83 21.83
N LYS A 49 4.46 29.03 21.62
CA LYS A 49 4.93 28.01 22.56
C LYS A 49 5.95 28.61 23.53
N ARG A 50 5.83 28.22 24.81
CA ARG A 50 6.79 28.55 25.87
C ARG A 50 7.92 27.52 25.91
N LEU A 51 8.98 27.86 26.64
CA LEU A 51 10.08 26.92 26.88
C LEU A 51 9.76 26.01 28.07
N GLU A 52 10.04 24.72 27.93
CA GLU A 52 10.10 23.76 29.01
C GLU A 52 11.56 23.47 29.32
N PHE A 53 12.01 23.81 30.52
CA PHE A 53 13.41 23.62 30.92
C PHE A 53 13.61 22.30 31.63
N ILE A 54 14.50 21.49 31.07
CA ILE A 54 14.99 20.26 31.68
C ILE A 54 16.39 20.53 32.20
N SER A 55 16.77 19.97 33.35
CA SER A 55 18.08 20.21 33.96
C SER A 55 18.82 18.90 34.14
N ALA A 56 20.10 18.92 33.80
CA ALA A 56 21.08 17.90 34.16
C ALA A 56 22.27 18.60 34.84
N TYR A 57 22.77 18.01 35.91
CA TYR A 57 23.88 18.54 36.71
C TYR A 57 25.19 17.79 36.46
N SER A 58 25.17 16.83 35.54
CA SER A 58 26.30 15.98 35.19
C SER A 58 26.21 15.55 33.72
N GLY A 59 27.36 15.20 33.13
CA GLY A 59 27.40 14.64 31.79
C GLY A 59 26.64 13.31 31.69
N GLU A 60 26.72 12.47 32.73
CA GLU A 60 26.02 11.17 32.77
C GLU A 60 24.48 11.36 32.83
N GLU A 61 24.00 12.31 33.64
CA GLU A 61 22.58 12.63 33.70
C GLU A 61 22.07 13.19 32.38
N ALA A 62 22.84 14.07 31.72
CA ALA A 62 22.50 14.60 30.41
C ALA A 62 22.33 13.49 29.37
N GLN A 63 23.26 12.52 29.32
CA GLN A 63 23.18 11.39 28.41
C GLN A 63 21.92 10.54 28.64
N LYS A 64 21.54 10.28 29.90
CA LYS A 64 20.31 9.55 30.24
C LYS A 64 19.06 10.29 29.78
N ILE A 65 18.99 11.60 30.04
CA ILE A 65 17.85 12.43 29.63
C ILE A 65 17.72 12.43 28.11
N LEU A 66 18.82 12.68 27.38
CA LEU A 66 18.83 12.74 25.90
C LEU A 66 18.46 11.40 25.26
N ALA A 67 18.77 10.27 25.89
CA ALA A 67 18.35 8.95 25.42
C ALA A 67 16.83 8.72 25.58
N THR A 68 16.22 9.31 26.62
CA THR A 68 14.78 9.15 26.90
C THR A 68 13.89 10.20 26.24
N GLN A 69 14.45 11.35 25.87
CA GLN A 69 13.72 12.50 25.32
C GLN A 69 14.37 13.00 24.03
N PRO A 70 14.12 12.32 22.89
CA PRO A 70 14.73 12.69 21.61
C PRO A 70 14.18 14.01 21.02
N ASP A 71 13.07 14.51 21.56
CA ASP A 71 12.37 15.73 21.16
C ASP A 71 12.91 17.02 21.81
N ILE A 72 14.02 16.93 22.55
CA ILE A 72 14.74 18.11 23.04
C ILE A 72 15.22 18.94 21.84
N ALA A 73 14.81 20.21 21.78
CA ALA A 73 15.10 21.10 20.67
C ALA A 73 16.49 21.74 20.77
N VAL A 74 16.86 22.14 22.00
CA VAL A 74 18.10 22.86 22.28
C VAL A 74 18.77 22.31 23.54
N VAL A 75 20.09 22.14 23.49
CA VAL A 75 20.93 21.82 24.65
C VAL A 75 21.87 22.99 24.91
N LEU A 76 21.74 23.61 26.07
CA LEU A 76 22.70 24.57 26.62
C LEU A 76 23.69 23.79 27.48
N LEU A 77 24.88 23.57 26.96
CA LEU A 77 25.83 22.59 27.49
C LEU A 77 27.11 23.27 27.97
N ASP A 78 27.45 23.12 29.24
CA ASP A 78 28.75 23.58 29.74
C ASP A 78 29.87 22.65 29.27
N VAL A 79 31.02 23.23 28.94
CA VAL A 79 32.19 22.47 28.45
C VAL A 79 32.90 21.75 29.59
N VAL A 80 33.10 22.43 30.72
CA VAL A 80 33.87 21.97 31.88
C VAL A 80 32.91 21.74 33.04
N MET A 81 32.80 20.50 33.48
CA MET A 81 31.98 20.12 34.64
C MET A 81 32.80 19.18 35.53
N GLU A 82 32.49 17.89 35.57
CA GLU A 82 33.24 16.89 36.35
C GLU A 82 34.64 16.66 35.78
N THR A 83 34.81 16.86 34.48
CA THR A 83 36.09 16.88 33.77
C THR A 83 36.15 18.06 32.80
N ASP A 84 37.37 18.45 32.40
CA ASP A 84 37.61 19.56 31.46
C ASP A 84 36.99 19.36 30.07
N ASP A 85 36.59 18.13 29.75
CA ASP A 85 36.00 17.73 28.47
C ASP A 85 34.61 17.10 28.61
N ALA A 86 33.97 17.17 29.79
CA ALA A 86 32.70 16.50 30.07
C ALA A 86 31.60 16.91 29.09
N GLY A 87 31.46 18.22 28.81
CA GLY A 87 30.50 18.72 27.83
C GLY A 87 30.79 18.26 26.41
N LEU A 88 32.07 18.20 26.03
CA LEU A 88 32.47 17.72 24.69
C LEU A 88 32.12 16.24 24.50
N LYS A 89 32.27 15.42 25.54
CA LYS A 89 31.83 14.01 25.54
C LYS A 89 30.32 13.87 25.38
N VAL A 90 29.52 14.74 26.01
CA VAL A 90 28.07 14.75 25.82
C VAL A 90 27.72 15.14 24.38
N ALA A 91 28.39 16.15 23.80
CA ALA A 91 28.18 16.54 22.40
C ALA A 91 28.53 15.41 21.42
N SER A 92 29.68 14.75 21.62
CA SER A 92 30.07 13.55 20.83
C SER A 92 29.06 12.42 21.02
N TYR A 93 28.59 12.14 22.23
CA TYR A 93 27.54 11.14 22.47
C TYR A 93 26.26 11.42 21.69
N ILE A 94 25.79 12.68 21.65
CA ILE A 94 24.60 13.08 20.88
C ILE A 94 24.76 12.76 19.39
N ARG A 95 25.93 13.06 18.80
CA ARG A 95 26.17 12.93 17.35
C ARG A 95 26.61 11.52 16.93
N GLU A 96 27.47 10.88 17.71
CA GLU A 96 28.10 9.60 17.36
C GLU A 96 27.35 8.39 17.91
N THR A 97 26.68 8.52 19.07
CA THR A 97 25.97 7.39 19.70
C THR A 97 24.46 7.47 19.48
N LEU A 98 23.85 8.62 19.75
CA LEU A 98 22.41 8.81 19.51
C LEU A 98 22.08 9.13 18.04
N HIS A 99 23.09 9.48 17.23
CA HIS A 99 22.91 9.94 15.84
C HIS A 99 21.87 11.07 15.69
N ASN A 100 21.69 11.88 16.74
CA ASN A 100 20.74 12.98 16.71
C ASN A 100 21.43 14.22 16.17
N HIS A 101 21.32 14.45 14.85
CA HIS A 101 21.82 15.66 14.18
C HIS A 101 20.80 16.81 14.18
N PHE A 102 19.61 16.60 14.77
CA PHE A 102 18.52 17.56 14.78
C PHE A 102 18.58 18.52 15.96
N VAL A 103 18.97 18.04 17.15
CA VAL A 103 19.08 18.88 18.34
C VAL A 103 20.17 19.95 18.18
N ARG A 104 19.86 21.18 18.62
CA ARG A 104 20.80 22.30 18.57
C ARG A 104 21.65 22.35 19.82
N ILE A 105 22.97 22.23 19.68
CA ILE A 105 23.90 22.24 20.81
C ILE A 105 24.57 23.61 20.87
N ILE A 106 24.40 24.31 22.00
CA ILE A 106 25.07 25.57 22.30
C ILE A 106 26.03 25.32 23.46
N LEU A 107 27.33 25.38 23.18
CA LEU A 107 28.35 25.24 24.21
C LEU A 107 28.54 26.55 24.96
N ARG A 108 28.62 26.45 26.28
CA ARG A 108 28.94 27.54 27.20
C ARG A 108 30.24 27.19 27.92
N THR A 109 31.10 28.17 28.21
CA THR A 109 32.28 27.94 29.06
C THR A 109 32.63 29.18 29.88
N GLY A 110 33.08 29.00 31.12
CA GLY A 110 33.64 30.09 31.93
C GLY A 110 35.09 30.46 31.56
N GLN A 111 35.80 29.59 30.83
CA GLN A 111 37.23 29.75 30.52
C GLN A 111 37.49 29.65 29.00
N PRO A 112 37.42 30.75 28.25
CA PRO A 112 37.81 30.76 26.85
C PRO A 112 39.32 30.52 26.71
N GLY A 113 39.74 29.36 26.17
CA GLY A 113 41.16 29.12 25.87
C GLY A 113 41.65 27.65 25.88
N GLN A 114 40.88 26.69 26.40
CA GLN A 114 41.34 25.28 26.48
C GLN A 114 41.26 24.52 25.13
N ALA A 115 40.39 24.95 24.22
CA ALA A 115 40.34 24.49 22.83
C ALA A 115 39.92 25.64 21.90
N PRO A 116 40.45 25.75 20.67
CA PRO A 116 40.03 26.79 19.73
C PRO A 116 38.56 26.59 19.35
N GLU A 117 37.71 27.60 19.57
CA GLU A 117 36.27 27.60 19.26
C GLU A 117 35.97 27.00 17.87
N ARG A 118 36.75 27.39 16.86
CA ARG A 118 36.59 26.90 15.48
C ARG A 118 36.76 25.39 15.34
N GLN A 119 37.68 24.78 16.10
CA GLN A 119 37.92 23.33 16.06
C GLN A 119 36.81 22.58 16.78
N VAL A 120 36.32 23.12 17.89
CA VAL A 120 35.22 22.52 18.64
C VAL A 120 33.94 22.51 17.79
N ILE A 121 33.65 23.63 17.10
CA ILE A 121 32.47 23.73 16.23
C ILE A 121 32.49 22.67 15.12
N VAL A 122 33.63 22.49 14.47
CA VAL A 122 33.76 21.55 13.34
C VAL A 122 33.80 20.09 13.80
N ASN A 123 34.57 19.78 14.85
CA ASN A 123 34.81 18.40 15.26
C ASN A 123 33.62 17.76 15.98
N TYR A 124 32.79 18.57 16.66
CA TYR A 124 31.66 18.09 17.46
C TYR A 124 30.29 18.45 16.85
N ASP A 125 30.26 19.07 15.66
CA ASP A 125 29.03 19.45 14.95
C ASP A 125 28.03 20.21 15.85
N ILE A 126 28.54 21.23 16.54
CA ILE A 126 27.76 22.10 17.44
C ILE A 126 27.31 23.39 16.72
N ASN A 127 26.26 24.02 17.24
CA ASN A 127 25.60 25.13 16.54
C ASN A 127 26.09 26.51 16.99
N ASP A 128 26.51 26.65 18.24
CA ASP A 128 27.13 27.88 18.72
C ASP A 128 28.06 27.60 19.90
N TYR A 129 29.02 28.50 20.11
CA TYR A 129 29.97 28.47 21.21
C TYR A 129 30.04 29.87 21.82
N LYS A 130 29.89 29.95 23.15
CA LYS A 130 29.84 31.23 23.85
C LYS A 130 30.51 31.16 25.23
N SER A 131 31.17 32.25 25.63
CA SER A 131 31.60 32.40 27.02
C SER A 131 30.41 32.67 27.95
N LYS A 132 30.37 32.08 29.16
CA LYS A 132 29.37 32.36 30.21
C LYS A 132 29.31 33.86 30.52
N THR A 133 30.45 34.56 30.47
CA THR A 133 30.54 36.02 30.72
C THR A 133 29.99 36.89 29.59
N GLU A 134 29.93 36.36 28.37
CA GLU A 134 29.45 37.10 27.20
C GLU A 134 27.95 36.89 26.93
N LEU A 135 27.32 35.93 27.62
CA LEU A 135 25.96 35.49 27.40
C LEU A 135 24.95 36.34 28.16
N THR A 136 24.82 37.61 27.77
CA THR A 136 23.77 38.49 28.33
C THR A 136 22.37 37.96 27.98
N ALA A 137 21.33 38.35 28.75
CA ALA A 137 19.94 37.95 28.48
C ALA A 137 19.53 38.23 27.02
N GLN A 138 19.93 39.39 26.46
CA GLN A 138 19.67 39.75 25.07
C GLN A 138 20.36 38.80 24.07
N LYS A 139 21.61 38.43 24.32
CA LYS A 139 22.34 37.50 23.44
C LYS A 139 21.78 36.09 23.55
N LEU A 140 21.47 35.62 24.76
CA LEU A 140 20.80 34.34 24.99
C LEU A 140 19.46 34.29 24.26
N PHE A 141 18.66 35.37 24.29
CA PHE A 141 17.43 35.48 23.51
C PHE A 141 17.68 35.28 22.01
N THR A 142 18.65 35.99 21.41
CA THR A 142 18.93 35.87 19.97
C THR A 142 19.44 34.48 19.58
N VAL A 143 20.28 33.86 20.42
CA VAL A 143 20.80 32.50 20.20
C VAL A 143 19.68 31.47 20.30
N MET A 144 18.79 31.59 21.29
CA MET A 144 17.62 30.73 21.43
C MET A 144 16.67 30.87 20.24
N MET A 145 16.37 32.09 19.81
CA MET A 145 15.53 32.36 18.64
C MET A 145 16.12 31.74 17.36
N SER A 146 17.42 31.91 17.13
CA SER A 146 18.10 31.32 15.96
C SER A 146 18.13 29.79 16.03
N SER A 147 18.38 29.22 17.21
CA SER A 147 18.49 27.77 17.41
C SER A 147 17.13 27.09 17.26
N LEU A 148 16.07 27.60 17.89
CA LEU A 148 14.72 27.05 17.76
C LEU A 148 14.19 27.16 16.33
N ARG A 149 14.49 28.28 15.63
CA ARG A 149 14.17 28.41 14.21
C ARG A 149 14.88 27.35 13.38
N SER A 150 16.19 27.18 13.56
CA SER A 150 16.96 26.15 12.85
C SER A 150 16.47 24.74 13.17
N TYR A 151 16.11 24.44 14.42
CA TYR A 151 15.53 23.15 14.81
C TYR A 151 14.21 22.90 14.08
N ARG A 152 13.28 23.85 14.13
CA ARG A 152 11.99 23.78 13.43
C ARG A 152 12.18 23.50 11.93
N ASP A 153 13.07 24.25 11.29
CA ASP A 153 13.30 24.13 9.84
C ASP A 153 13.84 22.75 9.47
N ILE A 154 14.75 22.21 10.29
CA ILE A 154 15.34 20.89 10.06
C ILE A 154 14.34 19.76 10.31
N ILE A 155 13.49 19.87 11.34
CA ILE A 155 12.42 18.91 11.58
C ILE A 155 11.40 18.92 10.43
N SER A 156 11.01 20.11 9.94
CA SER A 156 10.13 20.22 8.76
C SER A 156 10.77 19.58 7.52
N LEU A 157 12.06 19.84 7.26
CA LEU A 157 12.78 19.19 6.16
C LEU A 157 12.84 17.67 6.29
N GLU A 158 13.07 17.13 7.50
CA GLU A 158 13.09 15.68 7.72
C GLU A 158 11.70 15.06 7.54
N GLN A 159 10.64 15.71 8.02
CA GLN A 159 9.26 15.28 7.76
C GLN A 159 8.95 15.28 6.25
N SER A 160 9.40 16.31 5.53
CA SER A 160 9.30 16.35 4.06
C SER A 160 10.12 15.24 3.39
N ARG A 161 11.33 14.94 3.88
CA ARG A 161 12.13 13.84 3.32
C ARG A 161 11.42 12.49 3.50
N GLN A 162 10.92 12.22 4.70
CA GLN A 162 10.22 10.98 5.04
C GLN A 162 8.92 10.81 4.25
N GLY A 163 8.11 11.86 4.10
CA GLY A 163 6.89 11.77 3.32
C GLY A 163 7.17 11.51 1.83
N LEU A 164 8.23 12.11 1.24
CA LEU A 164 8.65 11.82 -0.13
C LEU A 164 9.12 10.36 -0.27
N GLU A 165 9.86 9.84 0.70
CA GLU A 165 10.31 8.45 0.71
C GLU A 165 9.12 7.48 0.74
N LYS A 166 8.10 7.74 1.55
CA LYS A 166 6.85 6.96 1.56
C LYS A 166 6.13 7.01 0.20
N ILE A 167 6.00 8.19 -0.40
CA ILE A 167 5.40 8.35 -1.74
C ILE A 167 6.16 7.51 -2.78
N ILE A 168 7.49 7.59 -2.79
CA ILE A 168 8.32 6.87 -3.76
C ILE A 168 8.17 5.37 -3.56
N ASN A 169 8.29 4.87 -2.33
CA ASN A 169 8.18 3.44 -2.05
C ASN A 169 6.78 2.90 -2.39
N ALA A 170 5.73 3.64 -2.03
CA ALA A 170 4.36 3.29 -2.40
C ALA A 170 4.14 3.33 -3.92
N SER A 171 4.78 4.27 -4.63
CA SER A 171 4.66 4.36 -6.10
C SER A 171 5.24 3.15 -6.85
N VAL A 172 6.22 2.46 -6.24
CA VAL A 172 6.85 1.27 -6.84
C VAL A 172 5.94 0.05 -6.74
N ASP A 173 5.23 -0.10 -5.63
CA ASP A 173 4.38 -1.27 -5.32
C ASP A 173 2.90 -0.90 -5.15
N LEU A 174 2.36 0.02 -5.97
CA LEU A 174 0.94 0.46 -5.94
C LEU A 174 -0.09 -0.67 -5.95
N PHE A 175 0.34 -1.89 -6.26
CA PHE A 175 -0.46 -3.11 -6.43
C PHE A 175 -0.66 -3.92 -5.14
N SER A 176 0.04 -3.62 -4.05
CA SER A 176 -0.28 -4.28 -2.77
C SER A 176 -1.41 -3.54 -2.06
N SER A 177 -2.29 -4.26 -1.37
CA SER A 177 -3.46 -3.69 -0.67
C SER A 177 -3.10 -2.57 0.32
N HIS A 178 -1.84 -2.52 0.77
CA HIS A 178 -1.33 -1.52 1.72
C HIS A 178 -0.58 -0.36 1.06
N SER A 179 -0.35 -0.40 -0.26
CA SER A 179 0.45 0.61 -0.94
C SER A 179 -0.30 1.92 -1.15
N MET A 180 -1.60 1.87 -1.42
CA MET A 180 -2.40 3.08 -1.54
C MET A 180 -2.49 3.83 -0.20
N GLU A 181 -2.62 3.12 0.92
CA GLU A 181 -2.60 3.72 2.26
C GLU A 181 -1.26 4.40 2.54
N GLN A 182 -0.14 3.73 2.22
CA GLN A 182 1.20 4.31 2.36
C GLN A 182 1.42 5.52 1.44
N PHE A 183 0.84 5.49 0.24
CA PHE A 183 0.87 6.61 -0.68
C PHE A 183 0.13 7.80 -0.08
N ILE A 184 -1.13 7.61 0.34
CA ILE A 184 -1.95 8.66 0.97
C ILE A 184 -1.24 9.22 2.21
N ASP A 185 -0.69 8.36 3.07
CA ASP A 185 0.11 8.77 4.24
C ASP A 185 1.30 9.65 3.84
N GLY A 186 2.05 9.23 2.82
CA GLY A 186 3.20 9.96 2.32
C GLY A 186 2.83 11.34 1.79
N VAL A 187 1.76 11.44 1.00
CA VAL A 187 1.29 12.74 0.47
C VAL A 187 0.69 13.61 1.59
N LEU A 188 0.03 13.03 2.60
CA LEU A 188 -0.50 13.77 3.75
C LEU A 188 0.63 14.29 4.65
N GLN A 189 1.68 13.51 4.84
CA GLN A 189 2.87 13.93 5.58
C GLN A 189 3.59 15.08 4.85
N GLN A 190 3.65 15.07 3.52
CA GLN A 190 4.12 16.21 2.73
C GLN A 190 3.26 17.44 2.96
N LEU A 191 1.94 17.29 2.84
CA LEU A 191 1.00 18.40 3.01
C LEU A 191 1.14 18.99 4.42
N THR A 192 1.19 18.14 5.45
CA THR A 192 1.40 18.55 6.84
C THR A 192 2.70 19.33 7.02
N SER A 193 3.81 18.87 6.43
CA SER A 193 5.11 19.56 6.54
C SER A 193 5.09 20.92 5.83
N VAL A 194 4.46 21.01 4.65
CA VAL A 194 4.36 22.26 3.87
C VAL A 194 3.42 23.25 4.54
N LEU A 195 2.31 22.77 5.12
CA LEU A 195 1.29 23.59 5.76
C LEU A 195 1.61 23.94 7.22
N GLY A 196 2.37 23.10 7.93
CA GLY A 196 2.75 23.26 9.33
C GLY A 196 3.76 24.39 9.62
N CYS A 197 3.90 25.35 8.71
CA CYS A 197 4.73 26.54 8.91
C CYS A 197 4.05 27.64 9.76
N ASP A 198 2.72 27.59 9.92
CA ASP A 198 1.95 28.56 10.72
C ASP A 198 1.06 27.88 11.79
N GLU A 199 0.59 28.68 12.75
CA GLU A 199 0.20 28.37 14.14
C GLU A 199 -0.82 27.23 14.39
N ASP A 200 -1.50 26.76 13.35
CA ASP A 200 -2.46 25.66 13.42
C ASP A 200 -1.95 24.48 12.56
N ALA A 201 -1.12 23.64 13.16
CA ALA A 201 -0.58 22.47 12.48
C ALA A 201 -1.74 21.54 12.04
N LEU A 202 -1.77 21.22 10.76
CA LEU A 202 -2.67 20.23 10.19
C LEU A 202 -2.35 18.85 10.80
N ILE A 203 -3.21 18.34 11.66
CA ILE A 203 -3.08 17.01 12.27
C ILE A 203 -4.10 16.13 11.59
N VAL A 204 -3.73 15.55 10.45
CA VAL A 204 -4.67 14.68 9.74
C VAL A 204 -4.95 13.45 10.58
N SER A 205 -6.18 13.34 11.10
CA SER A 205 -6.58 12.25 11.99
C SER A 205 -7.10 11.02 11.24
N SER A 206 -7.80 11.26 10.13
CA SER A 206 -8.43 10.23 9.31
C SER A 206 -8.49 10.69 7.86
N SER A 207 -8.31 9.75 6.93
CA SER A 207 -8.52 9.96 5.49
C SER A 207 -9.28 8.78 4.90
N LEU A 208 -10.07 9.03 3.84
CA LEU A 208 -10.84 7.98 3.17
C LEU A 208 -10.96 8.27 1.69
N VAL A 209 -10.68 7.25 0.86
CA VAL A 209 -10.96 7.27 -0.58
C VAL A 209 -12.15 6.34 -0.83
N ALA A 210 -13.20 6.88 -1.44
CA ALA A 210 -14.35 6.10 -1.88
C ALA A 210 -14.50 6.18 -3.40
N GLY A 211 -14.92 5.09 -4.01
CA GLY A 211 -15.15 5.03 -5.45
C GLY A 211 -16.00 3.84 -5.84
N ASN A 212 -16.41 3.82 -7.12
CA ASN A 212 -17.16 2.71 -7.69
C ASN A 212 -16.22 1.74 -8.39
N MET A 213 -16.25 0.47 -8.00
CA MET A 213 -15.53 -0.61 -8.70
C MET A 213 -16.44 -1.51 -9.56
N GLN A 214 -17.74 -1.57 -9.27
CA GLN A 214 -18.61 -2.64 -9.79
C GLN A 214 -19.90 -2.16 -10.46
N THR A 215 -20.30 -0.90 -10.24
CA THR A 215 -21.58 -0.37 -10.70
C THR A 215 -21.41 0.95 -11.45
N THR A 216 -22.30 1.19 -12.41
CA THR A 216 -22.40 2.48 -13.13
C THR A 216 -23.23 3.51 -12.37
N ASP A 217 -23.63 3.25 -11.12
CA ASP A 217 -24.39 4.19 -10.30
C ASP A 217 -23.45 5.04 -9.44
N PRO A 218 -23.28 6.34 -9.72
CA PRO A 218 -22.35 7.22 -9.00
C PRO A 218 -22.68 7.40 -7.50
N HIS A 219 -23.79 6.86 -6.99
CA HIS A 219 -24.16 6.91 -5.57
C HIS A 219 -23.83 5.62 -4.81
N ASP A 220 -23.35 4.58 -5.49
CA ASP A 220 -23.01 3.28 -4.90
C ASP A 220 -21.52 3.16 -4.60
N LEU A 221 -21.05 4.08 -3.75
CA LEU A 221 -19.65 4.21 -3.37
C LEU A 221 -19.26 3.19 -2.28
N VAL A 222 -18.11 2.57 -2.48
CA VAL A 222 -17.46 1.71 -1.48
C VAL A 222 -16.16 2.34 -1.00
N VAL A 223 -15.78 2.04 0.23
CA VAL A 223 -14.48 2.42 0.78
C VAL A 223 -13.39 1.66 0.04
N PHE A 224 -12.48 2.38 -0.58
CA PHE A 224 -11.34 1.80 -1.28
C PHE A 224 -10.09 1.74 -0.40
N ALA A 225 -9.82 2.82 0.33
CA ALA A 225 -8.72 2.90 1.30
C ALA A 225 -9.11 3.84 2.44
N GLY A 226 -8.66 3.55 3.66
CA GLY A 226 -8.97 4.35 4.84
C GLY A 226 -7.83 4.40 5.84
N GLN A 227 -7.67 5.54 6.50
CA GLN A 227 -6.73 5.74 7.60
C GLN A 227 -7.44 6.28 8.83
N GLY A 228 -6.86 6.04 10.01
CA GLY A 228 -7.43 6.45 11.28
C GLY A 228 -8.69 5.65 11.59
N GLU A 229 -9.82 6.31 11.76
CA GLU A 229 -11.09 5.63 12.07
C GLU A 229 -11.64 4.74 10.95
N PHE A 230 -11.12 4.91 9.73
CA PHE A 230 -11.51 4.15 8.54
C PHE A 230 -10.56 2.98 8.22
N GLU A 231 -9.56 2.73 9.04
CA GLU A 231 -8.62 1.61 8.84
C GLU A 231 -9.41 0.28 8.80
N ARG A 232 -9.11 -0.57 7.80
CA ARG A 232 -9.73 -1.91 7.62
C ARG A 232 -11.23 -1.86 7.30
N LYS A 233 -11.68 -0.83 6.61
CA LYS A 233 -13.08 -0.67 6.16
C LYS A 233 -13.24 -0.90 4.66
N GLU A 234 -12.21 -1.40 3.99
CA GLU A 234 -12.19 -1.58 2.52
C GLU A 234 -13.33 -2.50 2.06
N GLY A 235 -13.93 -2.17 0.91
CA GLY A 235 -15.03 -2.90 0.30
C GLY A 235 -16.40 -2.68 0.94
N LYS A 236 -16.50 -1.93 2.05
CA LYS A 236 -17.78 -1.62 2.69
C LYS A 236 -18.46 -0.43 2.01
N PRO A 237 -19.80 -0.43 1.86
CA PRO A 237 -20.54 0.73 1.37
C PRO A 237 -20.34 1.94 2.29
N ILE A 238 -20.16 3.14 1.72
CA ILE A 238 -19.93 4.36 2.53
C ILE A 238 -21.09 4.64 3.50
N LYS A 239 -22.31 4.23 3.16
CA LYS A 239 -23.52 4.39 3.99
C LYS A 239 -23.46 3.60 5.30
N GLU A 240 -22.62 2.56 5.38
CA GLU A 240 -22.41 1.76 6.58
C GLU A 240 -21.24 2.25 7.42
N VAL A 241 -20.39 3.12 6.86
CA VAL A 241 -19.13 3.55 7.45
C VAL A 241 -19.20 4.99 7.93
N LEU A 242 -19.86 5.87 7.17
CA LEU A 242 -19.91 7.31 7.42
C LEU A 242 -21.12 7.68 8.27
N ASP A 243 -20.96 8.72 9.11
CA ASP A 243 -22.08 9.32 9.84
C ASP A 243 -22.98 10.19 8.91
N PRO A 244 -24.20 10.56 9.35
CA PRO A 244 -25.13 11.32 8.50
C PRO A 244 -24.60 12.69 8.03
N ALA A 245 -23.81 13.38 8.86
CA ALA A 245 -23.27 14.69 8.53
C ALA A 245 -22.17 14.60 7.47
N LEU A 246 -21.36 13.55 7.53
CA LEU A 246 -20.31 13.28 6.56
C LEU A 246 -20.89 12.75 5.24
N LEU A 247 -21.94 11.92 5.31
CA LEU A 247 -22.70 11.50 4.12
C LEU A 247 -23.26 12.70 3.35
N GLU A 248 -23.83 13.68 4.04
CA GLU A 248 -24.33 14.91 3.39
C GLU A 248 -23.20 15.68 2.69
N ALA A 249 -22.00 15.72 3.28
CA ALA A 249 -20.85 16.36 2.63
C ALA A 249 -20.35 15.57 1.40
N PHE A 250 -20.40 14.24 1.44
CA PHE A 250 -20.09 13.36 0.30
C PHE A 250 -21.08 13.56 -0.84
N GLU A 251 -22.38 13.57 -0.53
CA GLU A 251 -23.44 13.84 -1.50
C GLU A 251 -23.31 15.23 -2.11
N ALA A 252 -23.02 16.25 -1.29
CA ALA A 252 -22.78 17.60 -1.78
C ALA A 252 -21.59 17.64 -2.76
N ALA A 253 -20.47 16.98 -2.44
CA ALA A 253 -19.30 16.93 -3.31
C ALA A 253 -19.60 16.22 -4.64
N LEU A 254 -20.36 15.11 -4.62
CA LEU A 254 -20.80 14.42 -5.84
C LEU A 254 -21.68 15.31 -6.72
N GLN A 255 -22.59 16.08 -6.12
CA GLN A 255 -23.50 16.95 -6.84
C GLN A 255 -22.80 18.17 -7.44
N THR A 256 -21.95 18.84 -6.65
CA THR A 256 -21.23 20.04 -7.11
C THR A 256 -20.05 19.72 -8.01
N LYS A 257 -19.50 18.50 -7.91
CA LYS A 257 -18.24 18.08 -8.54
C LYS A 257 -17.07 18.98 -8.15
N ASP A 258 -17.05 19.41 -6.89
CA ASP A 258 -16.08 20.35 -6.33
C ASP A 258 -15.66 19.91 -4.92
N ILE A 259 -14.79 20.69 -4.28
CA ILE A 259 -14.37 20.46 -2.89
C ILE A 259 -15.37 21.11 -1.93
N VAL A 260 -15.88 20.29 -1.02
CA VAL A 260 -16.75 20.71 0.08
C VAL A 260 -15.90 20.92 1.32
N TYR A 261 -15.77 22.18 1.73
CA TYR A 261 -15.06 22.59 2.94
C TYR A 261 -15.98 22.63 4.17
N ARG A 262 -15.46 22.18 5.31
CA ARG A 262 -16.08 22.28 6.65
C ARG A 262 -15.01 22.68 7.66
N ASP A 263 -15.42 23.02 8.87
CA ASP A 263 -14.53 23.66 9.87
C ASP A 263 -13.30 22.83 10.27
N ASN A 264 -13.37 21.49 10.17
CA ASN A 264 -12.28 20.58 10.56
C ASN A 264 -12.01 19.47 9.51
N TYR A 265 -12.65 19.51 8.35
CA TYR A 265 -12.48 18.50 7.31
C TYR A 265 -12.87 19.01 5.93
N LEU A 266 -12.48 18.26 4.90
CA LEU A 266 -12.94 18.46 3.54
C LEU A 266 -13.37 17.16 2.90
N VAL A 267 -14.19 17.29 1.86
CA VAL A 267 -14.50 16.22 0.92
C VAL A 267 -14.26 16.74 -0.49
N ALA A 268 -13.32 16.14 -1.21
CA ALA A 268 -13.00 16.51 -2.58
C ALA A 268 -13.62 15.51 -3.56
N TYR A 269 -14.40 16.02 -4.53
CA TYR A 269 -14.76 15.24 -5.70
C TYR A 269 -13.61 15.18 -6.69
N CYS A 270 -13.23 13.96 -7.05
CA CYS A 270 -12.15 13.70 -7.95
C CYS A 270 -12.69 13.04 -9.22
N CYS A 271 -12.47 13.69 -10.36
CA CYS A 271 -12.99 13.27 -11.65
C CYS A 271 -11.86 12.70 -12.51
N SER A 272 -12.10 11.54 -13.13
CA SER A 272 -11.25 10.97 -14.17
C SER A 272 -11.98 10.91 -15.52
N LYS A 273 -11.22 10.67 -16.59
CA LYS A 273 -11.77 10.21 -17.87
C LYS A 273 -12.29 8.77 -17.83
N PHE A 274 -11.86 7.96 -16.87
CA PHE A 274 -12.12 6.51 -16.85
C PHE A 274 -13.03 6.06 -15.70
N THR A 275 -13.10 6.81 -14.61
CA THR A 275 -13.95 6.49 -13.45
C THR A 275 -15.10 7.49 -13.32
N GLN A 276 -16.29 7.01 -12.99
CA GLN A 276 -17.35 7.87 -12.49
C GLN A 276 -17.04 8.18 -11.02
N GLY A 277 -16.51 9.39 -10.78
CA GLY A 277 -16.45 10.06 -9.47
C GLY A 277 -15.86 9.27 -8.29
N SER A 278 -14.62 9.55 -7.92
CA SER A 278 -14.06 9.19 -6.61
C SER A 278 -14.19 10.36 -5.64
N LEU A 279 -14.28 10.07 -4.35
CA LEU A 279 -14.30 11.06 -3.28
C LEU A 279 -13.11 10.86 -2.34
N LEU A 280 -12.49 11.97 -1.95
CA LEU A 280 -11.42 12.00 -0.96
C LEU A 280 -11.87 12.80 0.26
N TYR A 281 -11.85 12.16 1.42
CA TYR A 281 -12.06 12.78 2.71
C TYR A 281 -10.74 12.97 3.44
N VAL A 282 -10.58 14.15 4.06
CA VAL A 282 -9.46 14.46 4.96
C VAL A 282 -9.99 15.23 6.16
N SER A 283 -9.71 14.74 7.36
CA SER A 283 -10.06 15.36 8.64
C SER A 283 -8.85 15.95 9.36
N GLY A 284 -9.08 16.77 10.39
CA GLY A 284 -8.02 17.35 11.20
C GLY A 284 -7.36 18.57 10.56
N LEU A 285 -8.14 19.28 9.74
CA LEU A 285 -7.71 20.50 9.08
C LEU A 285 -7.80 21.68 10.06
N PRO A 286 -6.82 22.59 10.07
CA PRO A 286 -6.87 23.80 10.88
C PRO A 286 -7.98 24.72 10.36
N GLY A 287 -8.67 25.43 11.26
CA GLY A 287 -9.91 26.22 11.07
C GLY A 287 -10.12 26.93 9.71
N PRO A 288 -10.32 28.26 9.63
CA PRO A 288 -10.54 28.89 8.33
C PRO A 288 -9.25 28.84 7.50
N MET A 289 -9.25 27.98 6.48
CA MET A 289 -8.10 27.80 5.59
C MET A 289 -7.88 29.00 4.65
N ASN A 290 -6.62 29.41 4.51
CA ASN A 290 -6.21 30.41 3.55
C ASN A 290 -6.13 29.85 2.12
N GLU A 291 -6.06 30.73 1.11
CA GLU A 291 -6.05 30.33 -0.30
C GLU A 291 -4.84 29.47 -0.70
N ASN A 292 -3.69 29.64 -0.03
CA ASN A 292 -2.51 28.81 -0.28
C ASN A 292 -2.70 27.38 0.25
N GLN A 293 -3.30 27.23 1.43
CA GLN A 293 -3.67 25.96 2.03
C GLN A 293 -4.66 25.20 1.13
N LYS A 294 -5.72 25.88 0.69
CA LYS A 294 -6.71 25.30 -0.25
C LYS A 294 -6.04 24.82 -1.53
N LYS A 295 -5.17 25.62 -2.14
CA LYS A 295 -4.49 25.25 -3.38
C LYS A 295 -3.53 24.06 -3.23
N LEU A 296 -2.85 23.95 -2.09
CA LEU A 296 -2.00 22.79 -1.81
C LEU A 296 -2.81 21.52 -1.59
N ILE A 297 -3.94 21.64 -0.90
CA ILE A 297 -4.90 20.56 -0.68
C ILE A 297 -5.52 20.09 -2.01
N GLU A 298 -5.85 21.01 -2.92
CA GLU A 298 -6.32 20.68 -4.27
C GLU A 298 -5.29 19.86 -5.04
N LEU A 299 -4.01 20.26 -5.00
CA LEU A 299 -2.92 19.52 -5.63
C LEU A 299 -2.71 18.14 -5.00
N PHE A 300 -2.86 18.04 -3.67
CA PHE A 300 -2.85 16.77 -2.95
C PHE A 300 -3.97 15.85 -3.43
N ALA A 301 -5.20 16.36 -3.50
CA ALA A 301 -6.36 15.59 -3.95
C ALA A 301 -6.18 15.08 -5.39
N GLN A 302 -5.59 15.92 -6.27
CA GLN A 302 -5.24 15.52 -7.63
C GLN A 302 -4.19 14.40 -7.67
N ASN A 303 -3.16 14.44 -6.82
CA ASN A 303 -2.14 13.39 -6.78
C ASN A 303 -2.69 12.05 -6.27
N VAL A 304 -3.51 12.08 -5.21
CA VAL A 304 -4.23 10.89 -4.73
C VAL A 304 -5.15 10.33 -5.81
N GLN A 305 -5.82 11.21 -6.54
CA GLN A 305 -6.67 10.82 -7.65
C GLN A 305 -5.89 10.11 -8.77
N VAL A 306 -4.76 10.66 -9.21
CA VAL A 306 -3.93 10.03 -10.26
C VAL A 306 -3.43 8.65 -9.80
N ALA A 307 -3.06 8.50 -8.53
CA ALA A 307 -2.66 7.20 -7.98
C ALA A 307 -3.82 6.20 -8.00
N TYR A 308 -5.02 6.62 -7.57
CA TYR A 308 -6.23 5.81 -7.63
C TYR A 308 -6.57 5.37 -9.07
N GLU A 309 -6.49 6.30 -10.04
CA GLU A 309 -6.71 6.02 -11.45
C GLU A 309 -5.75 4.97 -12.02
N ASN A 310 -4.47 5.04 -11.66
CA ASN A 310 -3.50 4.04 -12.11
C ASN A 310 -3.84 2.64 -11.60
N VAL A 311 -4.32 2.51 -10.37
CA VAL A 311 -4.76 1.22 -9.81
C VAL A 311 -6.00 0.72 -10.54
N GLN A 312 -6.99 1.59 -10.80
CA GLN A 312 -8.20 1.23 -11.56
C GLN A 312 -7.89 0.83 -12.99
N LEU A 313 -7.05 1.59 -13.70
CA LEU A 313 -6.62 1.27 -15.07
C LEU A 313 -5.91 -0.08 -15.14
N GLN A 314 -5.11 -0.42 -14.14
CA GLN A 314 -4.48 -1.74 -14.09
C GLN A 314 -5.51 -2.86 -13.92
N HIS A 315 -6.48 -2.70 -13.01
CA HIS A 315 -7.57 -3.67 -12.84
C HIS A 315 -8.38 -3.84 -14.14
N GLU A 316 -8.73 -2.73 -14.80
CA GLU A 316 -9.43 -2.76 -16.09
C GLU A 316 -8.61 -3.48 -17.16
N VAL A 317 -7.28 -3.29 -17.19
CA VAL A 317 -6.38 -4.01 -18.10
C VAL A 317 -6.36 -5.50 -17.81
N GLU A 318 -6.37 -5.91 -16.54
CA GLU A 318 -6.42 -7.32 -16.12
C GLU A 318 -7.76 -7.98 -16.46
N ASP A 319 -8.87 -7.29 -16.19
CA ASP A 319 -10.21 -7.79 -16.51
C ASP A 319 -10.46 -7.84 -18.02
N THR A 320 -9.96 -6.85 -18.77
CA THR A 320 -9.97 -6.89 -20.24
C THR A 320 -9.16 -8.06 -20.78
N GLN A 321 -7.96 -8.32 -20.23
CA GLN A 321 -7.15 -9.48 -20.62
C GLN A 321 -7.88 -10.79 -20.31
N ARG A 322 -8.51 -10.88 -19.14
CA ARG A 322 -9.30 -12.04 -18.72
C ARG A 322 -10.46 -12.29 -19.67
N GLU A 323 -11.25 -11.26 -20.00
CA GLU A 323 -12.37 -11.37 -20.94
C GLU A 323 -11.89 -11.80 -22.32
N ILE A 324 -10.79 -11.23 -22.84
CA ILE A 324 -10.21 -11.64 -24.13
C ILE A 324 -9.81 -13.11 -24.09
N VAL A 325 -9.15 -13.57 -23.03
CA VAL A 325 -8.75 -14.98 -22.89
C VAL A 325 -9.97 -15.90 -22.89
N TYR A 326 -11.01 -15.58 -22.12
CA TYR A 326 -12.24 -16.37 -22.11
C TYR A 326 -12.91 -16.39 -23.49
N ARG A 327 -13.07 -15.24 -24.15
CA ARG A 327 -13.69 -15.15 -25.48
C ARG A 327 -12.93 -15.93 -26.55
N LEU A 328 -11.59 -15.86 -26.54
CA LEU A 328 -10.76 -16.62 -27.47
C LEU A 328 -10.87 -18.12 -27.21
N SER A 329 -10.88 -18.52 -25.94
CA SER A 329 -11.02 -19.94 -25.56
C SER A 329 -12.40 -20.48 -25.92
N GLU A 330 -13.47 -19.74 -25.61
CA GLU A 330 -14.85 -20.06 -26.03
C GLU A 330 -14.97 -20.18 -27.56
N ALA A 331 -14.33 -19.30 -28.34
CA ALA A 331 -14.38 -19.36 -29.80
C ALA A 331 -13.65 -20.59 -30.37
N VAL A 332 -12.59 -21.06 -29.73
CA VAL A 332 -11.91 -22.31 -30.09
C VAL A 332 -12.78 -23.51 -29.71
N GLU A 333 -13.43 -23.49 -28.55
CA GLU A 333 -14.31 -24.58 -28.12
C GLU A 333 -15.61 -24.66 -28.92
N GLN A 334 -16.16 -23.55 -29.42
CA GLN A 334 -17.31 -23.59 -30.33
C GLN A 334 -17.03 -24.31 -31.67
N ARG A 335 -15.75 -24.46 -32.06
CA ARG A 335 -15.36 -25.31 -33.20
C ARG A 335 -15.27 -26.79 -32.83
N SER A 336 -15.16 -27.07 -31.54
CA SER A 336 -15.19 -28.39 -30.93
C SER A 336 -16.61 -28.64 -30.37
N VAL A 337 -16.83 -29.82 -29.79
CA VAL A 337 -18.12 -30.19 -29.18
C VAL A 337 -18.20 -29.73 -27.71
N GLU A 338 -17.23 -28.92 -27.25
CA GLU A 338 -17.11 -28.52 -25.85
C GLU A 338 -17.78 -27.15 -25.59
N THR A 339 -18.41 -27.00 -24.43
CA THR A 339 -19.22 -25.81 -24.10
C THR A 339 -18.36 -24.65 -23.59
N GLY A 340 -18.86 -23.41 -23.68
CA GLY A 340 -18.16 -22.25 -23.07
C GLY A 340 -18.03 -22.33 -21.54
N ASN A 341 -18.91 -23.08 -20.87
CA ASN A 341 -18.85 -23.26 -19.42
C ASN A 341 -17.72 -24.20 -18.97
N HIS A 342 -17.28 -25.14 -19.81
CA HIS A 342 -16.10 -25.98 -19.55
C HIS A 342 -14.87 -25.13 -19.22
N VAL A 343 -14.56 -24.15 -20.09
CA VAL A 343 -13.40 -23.25 -19.91
C VAL A 343 -13.44 -22.51 -18.57
N ARG A 344 -14.63 -22.06 -18.14
CA ARG A 344 -14.82 -21.39 -16.84
C ARG A 344 -14.59 -22.35 -15.68
N ARG A 345 -15.12 -23.57 -15.75
CA ARG A 345 -14.91 -24.59 -14.70
C ARG A 345 -13.45 -24.95 -14.56
N ILE A 346 -12.74 -25.17 -15.66
CA ILE A 346 -11.29 -25.46 -15.66
C ILE A 346 -10.51 -24.37 -14.95
N ALA A 347 -10.78 -23.09 -15.25
CA ALA A 347 -10.14 -21.97 -14.58
C ALA A 347 -10.29 -22.04 -13.05
N PHE A 348 -11.52 -22.16 -12.55
CA PHE A 348 -11.79 -22.18 -11.11
C PHE A 348 -11.32 -23.46 -10.42
N ILE A 349 -11.41 -24.62 -11.08
CA ILE A 349 -10.88 -25.88 -10.54
C ILE A 349 -9.36 -25.79 -10.39
N CYS A 350 -8.66 -25.24 -11.39
CA CYS A 350 -7.21 -25.05 -11.32
C CYS A 350 -6.81 -24.11 -10.18
N TYR A 351 -7.56 -23.03 -9.95
CA TYR A 351 -7.34 -22.11 -8.82
C TYR A 351 -7.43 -22.84 -7.48
N GLU A 352 -8.52 -23.55 -7.22
CA GLU A 352 -8.72 -24.26 -5.95
C GLU A 352 -7.67 -25.37 -5.74
N LEU A 353 -7.31 -26.09 -6.81
CA LEU A 353 -6.23 -27.08 -6.76
C LEU A 353 -4.88 -26.45 -6.47
N ALA A 354 -4.54 -25.32 -7.10
CA ALA A 354 -3.29 -24.60 -6.87
C ALA A 354 -3.16 -24.13 -5.43
N LYS A 355 -4.22 -23.50 -4.89
CA LYS A 355 -4.29 -23.05 -3.50
C LYS A 355 -4.12 -24.22 -2.53
N ALA A 356 -4.83 -25.32 -2.75
CA ALA A 356 -4.75 -26.50 -1.90
C ALA A 356 -3.39 -27.23 -2.01
N TYR A 357 -2.73 -27.16 -3.17
CA TYR A 357 -1.40 -27.73 -3.37
C TYR A 357 -0.29 -26.93 -2.67
N GLY A 358 -0.56 -25.65 -2.37
CA GLY A 358 0.33 -24.74 -1.65
C GLY A 358 1.02 -23.68 -2.52
N LEU A 359 0.46 -23.34 -3.69
CA LEU A 359 0.95 -22.24 -4.51
C LEU A 359 0.62 -20.89 -3.86
N SER A 360 1.42 -19.86 -4.19
CA SER A 360 1.13 -18.47 -3.81
C SER A 360 -0.20 -18.01 -4.42
N GLU A 361 -0.85 -16.99 -3.82
CA GLU A 361 -2.07 -16.39 -4.40
C GLU A 361 -1.83 -15.96 -5.85
N LEU A 362 -0.73 -15.26 -6.08
CA LEU A 362 -0.32 -14.75 -7.37
C LEU A 362 -0.14 -15.86 -8.42
N ASP A 363 0.42 -17.02 -8.04
CA ASP A 363 0.59 -18.15 -8.98
C ASP A 363 -0.73 -18.92 -9.21
N ALA A 364 -1.58 -19.00 -8.19
CA ALA A 364 -2.91 -19.61 -8.33
C ALA A 364 -3.80 -18.79 -9.28
N GLU A 365 -3.83 -17.46 -9.15
CA GLU A 365 -4.54 -16.56 -10.07
C GLU A 365 -3.97 -16.63 -11.49
N LYS A 366 -2.64 -16.64 -11.61
CA LYS A 366 -1.97 -16.75 -12.90
C LYS A 366 -2.31 -18.06 -13.61
N LEU A 367 -2.40 -19.18 -12.88
CA LEU A 367 -2.88 -20.45 -13.41
C LEU A 367 -4.36 -20.39 -13.79
N MET A 368 -5.21 -19.83 -12.93
CA MET A 368 -6.65 -19.65 -13.19
C MET A 368 -6.90 -18.95 -14.54
N PHE A 369 -6.16 -17.88 -14.82
CA PHE A 369 -6.31 -17.13 -16.07
C PHE A 369 -5.63 -17.81 -17.27
N ALA A 370 -4.63 -18.66 -17.04
CA ALA A 370 -3.90 -19.31 -18.12
C ALA A 370 -4.52 -20.64 -18.57
N ALA A 371 -5.16 -21.37 -17.65
CA ALA A 371 -5.72 -22.71 -17.92
C ALA A 371 -6.75 -22.75 -19.07
N PRO A 372 -7.62 -21.74 -19.26
CA PRO A 372 -8.47 -21.63 -20.45
C PRO A 372 -7.76 -21.81 -21.80
N LEU A 373 -6.48 -21.43 -21.88
CA LEU A 373 -5.71 -21.48 -23.13
C LEU A 373 -5.14 -22.86 -23.47
N HIS A 374 -5.36 -23.88 -22.64
CA HIS A 374 -4.76 -25.21 -22.83
C HIS A 374 -5.03 -25.79 -24.22
N ASP A 375 -6.23 -25.57 -24.75
CA ASP A 375 -6.67 -26.13 -26.03
C ASP A 375 -6.73 -25.12 -27.18
N VAL A 376 -6.14 -23.93 -27.03
CA VAL A 376 -6.10 -22.89 -28.09
C VAL A 376 -5.52 -23.42 -29.41
N GLY A 377 -4.66 -24.45 -29.35
CA GLY A 377 -4.06 -25.08 -30.50
C GLY A 377 -5.02 -25.88 -31.38
N LYS A 378 -6.21 -26.25 -30.89
CA LYS A 378 -7.28 -26.90 -31.68
C LYS A 378 -7.65 -26.07 -32.92
N VAL A 379 -7.39 -24.75 -32.89
CA VAL A 379 -7.57 -23.86 -34.05
C VAL A 379 -6.82 -24.34 -35.31
N GLY A 380 -5.67 -24.99 -35.14
CA GLY A 380 -4.85 -25.50 -36.24
C GLY A 380 -5.19 -26.93 -36.69
N ILE A 381 -6.18 -27.58 -36.05
CA ILE A 381 -6.59 -28.94 -36.41
C ILE A 381 -7.64 -28.90 -37.52
N PRO A 382 -7.50 -29.70 -38.59
CA PRO A 382 -8.50 -29.80 -39.66
C PRO A 382 -9.88 -30.25 -39.15
N ASP A 383 -10.96 -29.63 -39.64
CA ASP A 383 -12.33 -29.92 -39.18
C ASP A 383 -12.74 -31.39 -39.36
N ASN A 384 -12.26 -32.05 -40.42
CA ASN A 384 -12.54 -33.47 -40.67
C ASN A 384 -11.88 -34.41 -39.66
N ILE A 385 -10.90 -33.93 -38.89
CA ILE A 385 -10.26 -34.65 -37.78
C ILE A 385 -10.88 -34.18 -36.45
N LEU A 386 -11.04 -32.86 -36.25
CA LEU A 386 -11.57 -32.29 -35.02
C LEU A 386 -13.00 -32.75 -34.72
N ASN A 387 -13.87 -32.77 -35.74
CA ASN A 387 -15.30 -33.06 -35.62
C ASN A 387 -15.68 -34.47 -36.11
N LYS A 388 -14.71 -35.40 -36.16
CA LYS A 388 -14.97 -36.75 -36.64
C LYS A 388 -15.85 -37.51 -35.63
N PRO A 389 -17.03 -38.04 -36.04
CA PRO A 389 -17.92 -38.76 -35.12
C PRO A 389 -17.43 -40.18 -34.79
N GLU A 390 -16.56 -40.73 -35.63
CA GLU A 390 -15.91 -42.03 -35.44
C GLU A 390 -14.54 -41.84 -34.75
N GLY A 391 -14.02 -42.91 -34.14
CA GLY A 391 -12.68 -42.88 -33.56
C GLY A 391 -11.60 -42.49 -34.59
N LEU A 392 -10.63 -41.69 -34.15
CA LEU A 392 -9.47 -41.30 -34.97
C LEU A 392 -8.59 -42.52 -35.25
N ASN A 393 -8.13 -42.64 -36.49
CA ASN A 393 -7.07 -43.60 -36.83
C ASN A 393 -5.70 -43.09 -36.35
N GLU A 394 -4.66 -43.92 -36.46
CA GLU A 394 -3.31 -43.58 -35.96
C GLU A 394 -2.73 -42.29 -36.57
N GLN A 395 -2.95 -42.05 -37.87
CA GLN A 395 -2.46 -40.84 -38.55
C GLN A 395 -3.25 -39.60 -38.13
N GLU A 396 -4.57 -39.71 -38.03
CA GLU A 396 -5.45 -38.64 -37.55
C GLU A 396 -5.15 -38.30 -36.09
N TRP A 397 -4.85 -39.31 -35.27
CA TRP A 397 -4.44 -39.14 -33.89
C TRP A 397 -3.11 -38.39 -33.78
N GLN A 398 -2.12 -38.74 -34.60
CA GLN A 398 -0.84 -37.99 -34.67
C GLN A 398 -1.08 -36.52 -35.03
N VAL A 399 -2.01 -36.23 -35.94
CA VAL A 399 -2.39 -34.84 -36.26
C VAL A 399 -3.09 -34.17 -35.07
N MET A 400 -4.04 -34.84 -34.41
CA MET A 400 -4.74 -34.32 -33.24
C MET A 400 -3.76 -33.93 -32.11
N GLN A 401 -2.76 -34.76 -31.83
CA GLN A 401 -1.73 -34.49 -30.80
C GLN A 401 -0.94 -33.20 -31.08
N THR A 402 -0.90 -32.71 -32.32
CA THR A 402 -0.16 -31.49 -32.66
C THR A 402 -0.77 -30.23 -32.06
N HIS A 403 -2.03 -30.23 -31.60
CA HIS A 403 -2.67 -29.05 -31.00
C HIS A 403 -1.83 -28.50 -29.83
N ALA A 404 -1.24 -29.38 -29.02
CA ALA A 404 -0.39 -28.96 -27.89
C ALA A 404 0.82 -28.13 -28.36
N SER A 405 1.48 -28.58 -29.42
CA SER A 405 2.60 -27.87 -30.03
C SER A 405 2.17 -26.59 -30.77
N ILE A 406 1.01 -26.61 -31.45
CA ILE A 406 0.44 -25.44 -32.12
C ILE A 406 0.10 -24.36 -31.09
N GLY A 407 -0.59 -24.72 -30.01
CA GLY A 407 -0.95 -23.82 -28.91
C GLY A 407 0.28 -23.20 -28.26
N PHE A 408 1.31 -24.01 -27.97
CA PHE A 408 2.60 -23.48 -27.51
C PHE A 408 3.21 -22.47 -28.49
N ASN A 409 3.19 -22.77 -29.79
CA ASN A 409 3.76 -21.88 -30.81
C ASN A 409 3.00 -20.57 -30.97
N ILE A 410 1.68 -20.56 -30.76
CA ILE A 410 0.84 -19.36 -30.75
C ILE A 410 1.23 -18.45 -29.57
N LEU A 411 1.50 -19.03 -28.40
CA LEU A 411 1.61 -18.27 -27.14
C LEU A 411 3.07 -17.94 -26.73
N LYS A 412 4.07 -18.77 -27.09
CA LYS A 412 5.46 -18.71 -26.58
C LYS A 412 6.19 -17.38 -26.80
N GLY A 413 5.75 -16.55 -27.75
CA GLY A 413 6.38 -15.26 -28.06
C GLY A 413 5.99 -14.11 -27.14
N SER A 414 4.98 -14.32 -26.27
CA SER A 414 4.47 -13.26 -25.40
C SER A 414 5.39 -12.96 -24.22
N LYS A 415 5.43 -11.69 -23.81
CA LYS A 415 6.07 -11.22 -22.57
C LYS A 415 5.12 -11.17 -21.38
N ARG A 416 3.84 -11.48 -21.58
CA ARG A 416 2.80 -11.40 -20.54
C ARG A 416 2.75 -12.70 -19.75
N ALA A 417 2.79 -12.61 -18.43
CA ALA A 417 2.90 -13.77 -17.54
C ALA A 417 1.79 -14.81 -17.73
N ILE A 418 0.53 -14.37 -17.87
CA ILE A 418 -0.62 -15.25 -18.12
C ILE A 418 -0.45 -16.02 -19.45
N VAL A 419 -0.04 -15.33 -20.51
CA VAL A 419 0.15 -15.94 -21.83
C VAL A 419 1.34 -16.92 -21.84
N GLN A 420 2.41 -16.60 -21.10
CA GLN A 420 3.54 -17.52 -20.92
C GLN A 420 3.13 -18.78 -20.14
N ALA A 421 2.35 -18.63 -19.07
CA ALA A 421 1.76 -19.76 -18.36
C ALA A 421 0.84 -20.58 -19.28
N GLY A 422 0.02 -19.91 -20.11
CA GLY A 422 -0.82 -20.55 -21.11
C GLY A 422 -0.02 -21.35 -22.14
N ALA A 423 1.15 -20.84 -22.57
CA ALA A 423 2.04 -21.58 -23.46
C ALA A 423 2.53 -22.89 -22.83
N ILE A 424 2.93 -22.85 -21.56
CA ILE A 424 3.36 -24.02 -20.79
C ILE A 424 2.23 -25.04 -20.69
N ILE A 425 1.03 -24.59 -20.32
CA ILE A 425 -0.14 -25.46 -20.16
C ILE A 425 -0.52 -26.07 -21.51
N ALA A 426 -0.65 -25.26 -22.56
CA ALA A 426 -1.00 -25.74 -23.89
C ALA A 426 -0.02 -26.82 -24.38
N ARG A 427 1.28 -26.67 -24.10
CA ARG A 427 2.28 -27.67 -24.46
C ARG A 427 2.17 -28.97 -23.66
N ASP A 428 2.02 -28.85 -22.34
CA ASP A 428 2.35 -29.94 -21.42
C ASP A 428 1.11 -30.59 -20.77
N HIS A 429 -0.11 -30.08 -20.97
CA HIS A 429 -1.32 -30.59 -20.27
C HIS A 429 -1.70 -32.04 -20.64
N HIS A 430 -1.11 -32.60 -21.70
CA HIS A 430 -1.25 -34.02 -22.06
C HIS A 430 -0.02 -34.88 -21.72
N GLU A 431 0.99 -34.29 -21.09
CA GLU A 431 2.07 -35.05 -20.49
C GLU A 431 1.54 -35.86 -19.30
N LYS A 432 2.11 -37.03 -19.07
CA LYS A 432 1.69 -37.96 -18.02
C LYS A 432 2.81 -38.14 -17.03
N TRP A 433 2.49 -38.25 -15.74
CA TRP A 433 3.49 -38.39 -14.68
C TRP A 433 4.52 -39.51 -14.94
N ASP A 434 4.10 -40.62 -15.55
CA ASP A 434 4.94 -41.76 -15.94
C ASP A 434 5.72 -41.60 -17.26
N GLY A 435 5.50 -40.51 -18.00
CA GLY A 435 6.16 -40.22 -19.27
C GLY A 435 5.52 -40.84 -20.50
N SER A 436 4.36 -41.49 -20.35
CA SER A 436 3.63 -42.05 -21.49
C SER A 436 2.78 -40.99 -22.24
N GLY A 437 2.95 -39.71 -21.89
CA GLY A 437 2.22 -38.59 -22.47
C GLY A 437 2.86 -38.03 -23.74
N TYR A 438 2.37 -36.87 -24.18
CA TYR A 438 2.85 -36.15 -25.37
C TYR A 438 2.82 -34.63 -25.12
N PRO A 439 3.55 -33.81 -25.89
CA PRO A 439 4.36 -34.14 -27.08
C PRO A 439 5.80 -34.59 -26.82
N ASP A 440 6.37 -34.28 -25.66
CA ASP A 440 7.80 -34.46 -25.36
C ASP A 440 8.07 -35.73 -24.51
N GLY A 441 7.04 -36.33 -23.90
CA GLY A 441 7.18 -37.52 -23.04
C GLY A 441 7.84 -37.20 -21.70
N LYS A 442 7.54 -36.00 -21.16
CA LYS A 442 8.10 -35.50 -19.90
C LYS A 442 7.66 -36.38 -18.73
N GLN A 443 8.56 -36.56 -17.76
CA GLN A 443 8.33 -37.42 -16.61
C GLN A 443 8.40 -36.66 -15.29
N GLY A 444 7.47 -36.98 -14.38
CA GLY A 444 7.45 -36.43 -13.03
C GLY A 444 7.46 -34.90 -13.00
N GLU A 445 8.44 -34.35 -12.28
CA GLU A 445 8.58 -32.90 -12.08
C GLU A 445 9.12 -32.14 -13.30
N GLN A 446 9.50 -32.82 -14.38
CA GLN A 446 9.79 -32.17 -15.66
C GLN A 446 8.53 -31.54 -16.27
N ILE A 447 7.35 -32.04 -15.88
CA ILE A 447 6.07 -31.46 -16.21
C ILE A 447 5.83 -30.29 -15.27
N HIS A 448 5.69 -29.09 -15.82
CA HIS A 448 5.45 -27.90 -15.02
C HIS A 448 4.18 -28.08 -14.15
N ILE A 449 4.21 -27.59 -12.91
CA ILE A 449 3.10 -27.78 -11.96
C ILE A 449 1.76 -27.27 -12.51
N TYR A 450 1.78 -26.18 -13.29
CA TYR A 450 0.60 -25.66 -13.99
C TYR A 450 -0.04 -26.68 -14.93
N ALA A 451 0.76 -27.38 -15.72
CA ALA A 451 0.26 -28.41 -16.63
C ALA A 451 -0.23 -29.65 -15.87
N ARG A 452 0.44 -30.04 -14.78
CA ARG A 452 -0.03 -31.14 -13.90
C ARG A 452 -1.40 -30.86 -13.30
N ILE A 453 -1.61 -29.62 -12.81
CA ILE A 453 -2.89 -29.19 -12.24
C ILE A 453 -3.96 -29.11 -13.34
N ALA A 454 -3.64 -28.49 -14.48
CA ALA A 454 -4.56 -28.35 -15.61
C ALA A 454 -5.00 -29.70 -16.17
N ALA A 455 -4.09 -30.66 -16.31
CA ALA A 455 -4.39 -32.01 -16.78
C ALA A 455 -5.39 -32.74 -15.86
N LEU A 456 -5.24 -32.59 -14.54
CA LEU A 456 -6.17 -33.18 -13.58
C LEU A 456 -7.53 -32.47 -13.62
N ALA A 457 -7.53 -31.14 -13.73
CA ALA A 457 -8.76 -30.35 -13.85
C ALA A 457 -9.56 -30.71 -15.11
N ASP A 458 -8.87 -30.84 -16.25
CA ASP A 458 -9.47 -31.21 -17.54
C ASP A 458 -10.13 -32.59 -17.48
N VAL A 459 -9.39 -33.61 -17.01
CA VAL A 459 -9.95 -34.96 -16.89
C VAL A 459 -11.09 -35.02 -15.88
N TYR A 460 -10.99 -34.29 -14.76
CA TYR A 460 -12.07 -34.24 -13.78
C TYR A 460 -13.35 -33.66 -14.39
N ASP A 461 -13.24 -32.51 -15.07
CA ASP A 461 -14.40 -31.86 -15.71
C ASP A 461 -15.00 -32.74 -16.81
N ALA A 462 -14.14 -33.31 -17.66
CA ALA A 462 -14.52 -34.16 -18.78
C ALA A 462 -15.22 -35.45 -18.34
N LEU A 463 -14.83 -36.07 -17.23
CA LEU A 463 -15.49 -37.26 -16.71
C LEU A 463 -16.83 -36.93 -16.03
N ARG A 464 -16.98 -35.71 -15.49
CA ARG A 464 -18.18 -35.27 -14.77
C ARG A 464 -19.25 -34.64 -15.65
N HIS A 465 -18.95 -34.38 -16.92
CA HIS A 465 -19.91 -33.88 -17.90
C HIS A 465 -20.14 -34.87 -19.04
N ARG A 466 -21.32 -34.76 -19.65
CA ARG A 466 -21.72 -35.61 -20.77
C ARG A 466 -20.99 -35.14 -22.04
N ARG A 467 -20.31 -36.05 -22.73
CA ARG A 467 -19.84 -35.83 -24.12
C ARG A 467 -20.80 -36.55 -25.07
N CYS A 468 -20.88 -36.14 -26.34
CA CYS A 468 -21.82 -36.67 -27.35
C CYS A 468 -21.94 -38.21 -27.46
N TYR A 469 -21.03 -38.97 -26.87
CA TYR A 469 -20.96 -40.43 -26.92
C TYR A 469 -20.91 -41.14 -25.55
N LYS A 470 -21.00 -40.43 -24.42
CA LYS A 470 -20.88 -41.04 -23.07
C LYS A 470 -21.64 -40.25 -22.00
N ASP A 471 -22.46 -40.94 -21.21
CA ASP A 471 -23.12 -40.35 -20.04
C ASP A 471 -22.09 -39.94 -18.98
N ALA A 472 -22.38 -38.87 -18.24
CA ALA A 472 -21.53 -38.37 -17.16
C ALA A 472 -21.32 -39.45 -16.09
N TRP A 473 -20.09 -39.54 -15.58
CA TRP A 473 -19.77 -40.49 -14.53
C TRP A 473 -20.28 -39.99 -13.18
N THR A 474 -20.67 -40.94 -12.33
CA THR A 474 -20.93 -40.64 -10.91
C THR A 474 -19.64 -40.14 -10.24
N LEU A 475 -19.77 -39.32 -9.20
CA LEU A 475 -18.62 -38.82 -8.46
C LEU A 475 -17.74 -39.97 -7.98
N GLU A 476 -18.34 -41.05 -7.47
CA GLU A 476 -17.61 -42.23 -7.00
C GLU A 476 -16.76 -42.88 -8.09
N GLN A 477 -17.28 -42.98 -9.31
CA GLN A 477 -16.54 -43.52 -10.46
C GLN A 477 -15.35 -42.63 -10.85
N VAL A 478 -15.55 -41.31 -10.87
CA VAL A 478 -14.48 -40.36 -11.19
C VAL A 478 -13.38 -40.37 -10.14
N LEU A 479 -13.75 -40.39 -8.86
CA LEU A 479 -12.78 -40.47 -7.77
C LEU A 479 -11.97 -41.77 -7.82
N ALA A 480 -12.62 -42.90 -8.10
CA ALA A 480 -11.96 -44.19 -8.24
C ALA A 480 -10.98 -44.22 -9.43
N GLU A 481 -11.38 -43.64 -10.57
CA GLU A 481 -10.52 -43.58 -11.76
C GLU A 481 -9.31 -42.68 -11.53
N ILE A 482 -9.51 -41.45 -11.03
CA ILE A 482 -8.42 -40.51 -10.73
C ILE A 482 -7.43 -41.13 -9.74
N ASP A 483 -7.93 -41.86 -8.74
CA ASP A 483 -7.07 -42.58 -7.79
C ASP A 483 -6.26 -43.71 -8.46
N SER A 484 -6.88 -44.47 -9.37
CA SER A 484 -6.21 -45.55 -10.11
C SER A 484 -5.11 -45.05 -11.06
N GLN A 485 -5.18 -43.76 -11.43
CA GLN A 485 -4.23 -43.05 -12.28
C GLN A 485 -3.13 -42.30 -11.50
N ALA A 486 -3.16 -42.34 -10.16
CA ALA A 486 -2.09 -41.77 -9.33
C ALA A 486 -0.75 -42.46 -9.60
N GLY A 487 0.28 -41.68 -9.92
CA GLY A 487 1.61 -42.17 -10.30
C GLY A 487 1.73 -42.65 -11.75
N LYS A 488 0.63 -42.63 -12.52
CA LYS A 488 0.60 -42.91 -13.96
C LYS A 488 0.35 -41.63 -14.73
N GLN A 489 -0.91 -41.23 -14.86
CA GLN A 489 -1.27 -39.96 -15.49
C GLN A 489 -1.00 -38.78 -14.56
N PHE A 490 -1.36 -38.90 -13.27
CA PHE A 490 -1.33 -37.79 -12.33
C PHE A 490 -0.25 -37.95 -11.27
N GLU A 491 0.26 -36.82 -10.79
CA GLU A 491 1.13 -36.79 -9.61
C GLU A 491 0.39 -37.33 -8.37
N PRO A 492 0.96 -38.28 -7.60
CA PRO A 492 0.32 -38.84 -6.41
C PRO A 492 -0.05 -37.80 -5.34
N LYS A 493 0.83 -36.81 -5.12
CA LYS A 493 0.58 -35.72 -4.17
C LYS A 493 -0.61 -34.87 -4.61
N LEU A 494 -0.71 -34.54 -5.90
CA LEU A 494 -1.81 -33.75 -6.44
C LEU A 494 -3.16 -34.49 -6.33
N VAL A 495 -3.19 -35.80 -6.59
CA VAL A 495 -4.39 -36.63 -6.38
C VAL A 495 -4.83 -36.62 -4.92
N THR A 496 -3.86 -36.68 -3.99
CA THR A 496 -4.14 -36.58 -2.55
C THR A 496 -4.77 -35.23 -2.19
N VAL A 497 -4.22 -34.13 -2.72
CA VAL A 497 -4.75 -32.77 -2.54
C VAL A 497 -6.17 -32.65 -3.11
N PHE A 498 -6.38 -33.10 -4.35
CA PHE A 498 -7.67 -33.11 -5.04
C PHE A 498 -8.77 -33.75 -4.17
N LYS A 499 -8.51 -34.93 -3.60
CA LYS A 499 -9.46 -35.64 -2.73
C LYS A 499 -9.93 -34.80 -1.52
N THR A 500 -9.09 -33.90 -1.01
CA THR A 500 -9.44 -33.06 0.15
C THR A 500 -10.37 -31.90 -0.19
N ILE A 501 -10.44 -31.50 -1.47
CA ILE A 501 -11.19 -30.31 -1.92
C ILE A 501 -12.37 -30.64 -2.83
N VAL A 502 -12.67 -31.91 -3.08
CA VAL A 502 -13.79 -32.37 -3.93
C VAL A 502 -15.09 -31.61 -3.68
N PRO A 503 -15.55 -31.36 -2.42
CA PRO A 503 -16.78 -30.62 -2.19
C PRO A 503 -16.78 -29.20 -2.78
N LYS A 504 -15.62 -28.52 -2.80
CA LYS A 504 -15.48 -27.20 -3.44
C LYS A 504 -15.55 -27.31 -4.96
N LEU A 505 -14.91 -28.34 -5.52
CA LEU A 505 -14.94 -28.58 -6.97
C LEU A 505 -16.37 -28.87 -7.44
N GLU A 506 -17.14 -29.63 -6.67
CA GLU A 506 -18.57 -29.86 -6.94
C GLU A 506 -19.40 -28.59 -6.95
N ALA A 507 -19.14 -27.66 -6.01
CA ALA A 507 -19.82 -26.38 -5.99
C ALA A 507 -19.51 -25.56 -7.26
N ILE A 508 -18.30 -25.67 -7.82
CA ILE A 508 -17.95 -25.04 -9.10
C ILE A 508 -18.77 -25.65 -10.24
N LEU A 509 -18.85 -26.98 -10.34
CA LEU A 509 -19.64 -27.65 -11.40
C LEU A 509 -21.12 -27.23 -11.34
N GLN A 510 -21.69 -27.17 -10.14
CA GLN A 510 -23.09 -26.75 -9.93
C GLN A 510 -23.33 -25.28 -10.30
N LYS A 511 -22.33 -24.41 -10.11
CA LYS A 511 -22.43 -22.99 -10.42
C LYS A 511 -22.36 -22.71 -11.93
N TYR A 512 -21.68 -23.57 -12.69
CA TYR A 512 -21.47 -23.42 -14.13
C TYR A 512 -21.92 -24.67 -14.90
N PRO A 513 -23.23 -25.02 -14.90
CA PRO A 513 -23.73 -26.19 -15.60
C PRO A 513 -23.66 -26.02 -17.13
N ASP A 514 -23.47 -27.12 -17.87
CA ASP A 514 -23.67 -27.11 -19.32
C ASP A 514 -25.17 -26.95 -19.63
N SER A 515 -25.52 -26.18 -20.67
CA SER A 515 -26.91 -26.01 -21.06
C SER A 515 -27.34 -27.10 -22.05
N ASP A 516 -28.56 -27.61 -21.92
CA ASP A 516 -29.13 -28.59 -22.88
C ASP A 516 -29.25 -28.03 -24.33
N ALA A 517 -29.04 -26.72 -24.51
CA ALA A 517 -29.03 -26.07 -25.83
C ALA A 517 -27.68 -26.18 -26.56
N ASP A 518 -26.60 -26.52 -25.84
CA ASP A 518 -25.25 -26.69 -26.42
C ASP A 518 -25.00 -28.13 -26.94
N ALA A 519 -26.01 -29.01 -26.82
CA ALA A 519 -25.96 -30.41 -27.22
C ALA A 519 -26.64 -30.71 -28.58
N VAL A 520 -26.95 -29.69 -29.39
CA VAL A 520 -27.68 -29.83 -30.67
C VAL A 520 -26.74 -29.74 -31.87
#